data_AF-A0A426X200-F1
#
_entry.id   AF-A0A426X200-F1
#
_cell.length_a   1.000
_cell.length_b   1.000
_cell.length_c   1.000
_cell.angle_alpha   90.00
_cell.angle_beta   90.00
_cell.angle_gamma   90.00
#
_symmetry.space_group_name_H-M   'P 1'
#
loop_
_entity.id
_entity.type
_entity.pdbx_description
1 polymer ?
#
loop_
_entity_poly.entity_id
_entity_poly.type
_entity_poly.pdbx_seq_one_letter_code
_entity_poly.pdbx_strand_id
1 'polypeptide(L)'
;MSFRGPTILVCLGFLSCVHADLKLGFYDNSCPKAEKLILDFVGEHIPNAPTMAASLLRMHFHDCFVRVIGCNAFVSTQSDRLYNFTGNGDQDPSLDGFYATNLKKNKCRDATDETTLVEMDPGSFRTFDVGYYRNVLKRRGLFESDAALTTDAAAKAAIVNLVDSPPQTFFAGFAMSMEKMGSIGVKTGSSGEIRRNCGVINS
;
A
#
# COMPACT_ATOMS: atom_id res chain seq x y z
N MET A 1 7.51 25.72 -74.87
CA MET A 1 6.59 24.69 -74.35
C MET A 1 6.82 24.56 -72.86
N SER A 2 5.81 24.92 -72.06
CA SER A 2 5.84 24.93 -70.61
C SER A 2 5.35 23.58 -70.09
N PHE A 3 6.18 22.87 -69.32
CA PHE A 3 5.75 21.67 -68.60
C PHE A 3 5.64 22.00 -67.11
N ARG A 4 4.40 22.20 -66.66
CA ARG A 4 4.02 22.22 -65.24
C ARG A 4 3.78 20.77 -64.80
N GLY A 5 4.69 20.22 -64.00
CA GLY A 5 4.46 18.96 -63.29
C GLY A 5 3.61 19.18 -62.02
N PRO A 6 2.79 18.21 -61.58
CA PRO A 6 1.95 18.37 -60.40
C PRO A 6 2.80 18.26 -59.13
N THR A 7 2.76 19.30 -58.30
CA THR A 7 3.34 19.28 -56.96
C THR A 7 2.49 18.36 -56.08
N ILE A 8 2.95 17.12 -55.86
CA ILE A 8 2.32 16.19 -54.91
C ILE A 8 2.64 16.67 -53.50
N LEU A 9 1.67 17.33 -52.86
CA LEU A 9 1.75 17.69 -51.45
C LEU A 9 1.54 16.42 -50.62
N VAL A 10 2.63 15.77 -50.22
CA VAL A 10 2.60 14.68 -49.24
C VAL A 10 2.29 15.32 -47.88
N CYS A 11 1.02 15.29 -47.47
CA CYS A 11 0.65 15.53 -46.08
C CYS A 11 1.23 14.39 -45.24
N LEU A 12 2.45 14.57 -44.72
CA LEU A 12 2.94 13.85 -43.55
C LEU A 12 2.05 14.24 -42.38
N GLY A 13 0.91 13.55 -42.27
CA GLY A 13 0.10 13.57 -41.07
C GLY A 13 0.94 13.00 -39.95
N PHE A 14 1.47 13.88 -39.10
CA PHE A 14 1.94 13.49 -37.78
C PHE A 14 0.72 12.91 -37.05
N LEU A 15 0.58 11.58 -37.07
CA LEU A 15 -0.18 10.87 -36.06
C LEU A 15 0.59 11.08 -34.74
N SER A 16 0.34 12.21 -34.08
CA SER A 16 0.72 12.39 -32.69
C SER A 16 -0.05 11.35 -31.89
N CYS A 17 0.62 10.25 -31.58
CA CYS A 17 0.15 9.27 -30.61
C CYS A 17 0.11 10.00 -29.25
N VAL A 18 -1.07 10.50 -28.88
CA VAL A 18 -1.27 11.08 -27.54
C VAL A 18 -1.22 9.93 -26.56
N HIS A 19 -0.08 9.76 -25.88
CA HIS A 19 0.00 8.91 -24.70
C HIS A 19 -0.80 9.59 -23.59
N ALA A 20 -1.90 8.96 -23.18
CA ALA A 20 -2.64 9.39 -22.01
C ALA A 20 -1.90 8.88 -20.77
N ASP A 21 -1.17 9.78 -20.11
CA ASP A 21 -0.46 9.53 -18.85
C ASP A 21 -1.23 10.12 -17.66
N LEU A 22 -0.93 9.60 -16.46
CA LEU A 22 -1.40 10.18 -15.22
C LEU A 22 -0.79 11.57 -15.02
N LYS A 23 -1.59 12.51 -14.53
CA LYS A 23 -1.15 13.89 -14.32
C LYS A 23 -1.73 14.44 -13.02
N LEU A 24 -0.87 15.03 -12.19
CA LEU A 24 -1.31 15.81 -11.03
C LEU A 24 -2.17 17.00 -11.49
N GLY A 25 -3.30 17.22 -10.83
CA GLY A 25 -4.25 18.27 -11.23
C GLY A 25 -5.02 17.96 -12.51
N PHE A 26 -5.13 16.68 -12.92
CA PHE A 26 -5.93 16.29 -14.10
C PHE A 26 -7.36 16.86 -14.05
N TYR A 27 -7.96 16.93 -12.86
CA TYR A 27 -9.31 17.42 -12.66
C TYR A 27 -9.43 18.91 -12.34
N ASP A 28 -8.35 19.70 -12.37
CA ASP A 28 -8.36 21.10 -11.94
C ASP A 28 -9.40 21.96 -12.67
N ASN A 29 -9.62 21.70 -13.97
CA ASN A 29 -10.56 22.47 -14.77
C ASN A 29 -11.99 21.88 -14.78
N SER A 30 -12.13 20.56 -14.59
CA SER A 30 -13.42 19.87 -14.69
C SER A 30 -14.09 19.65 -13.33
N CYS A 31 -13.31 19.45 -12.28
CA CYS A 31 -13.76 19.24 -10.90
C CYS A 31 -12.71 19.81 -9.92
N PRO A 32 -12.54 21.15 -9.86
CA PRO A 32 -11.47 21.82 -9.09
C PRO A 32 -11.50 21.52 -7.57
N LYS A 33 -12.63 21.05 -7.05
CA LYS A 33 -12.82 20.76 -5.63
C LYS A 33 -12.63 19.29 -5.28
N ALA A 34 -12.26 18.44 -6.24
CA ALA A 34 -12.18 16.98 -6.02
C ALA A 34 -11.27 16.62 -4.85
N GLU A 35 -10.02 17.10 -4.86
CA GLU A 35 -9.04 16.82 -3.79
C GLU A 35 -9.50 17.38 -2.45
N LYS A 36 -10.00 18.62 -2.42
CA LYS A 36 -10.50 19.24 -1.20
C LYS A 36 -11.66 18.45 -0.59
N LEU A 37 -12.61 18.00 -1.41
CA LEU A 37 -13.76 17.24 -0.94
C LEU A 37 -13.33 15.91 -0.32
N ILE A 38 -12.37 15.22 -0.94
CA ILE A 38 -11.80 13.97 -0.39
C ILE A 38 -11.08 14.24 0.94
N LEU A 39 -10.26 15.30 1.00
CA LEU A 39 -9.54 15.69 2.21
C LEU A 39 -10.49 16.06 3.36
N ASP A 40 -11.54 16.83 3.08
CA ASP A 40 -12.55 17.21 4.07
C ASP A 40 -13.27 15.97 4.60
N PHE A 41 -13.71 15.06 3.72
CA PHE A 41 -14.36 13.80 4.11
C PHE A 41 -13.44 12.95 5.00
N VAL A 42 -12.20 12.73 4.58
CA VAL A 42 -11.22 11.94 5.32
C VAL A 42 -10.91 12.58 6.68
N GLY A 43 -10.72 13.91 6.71
CA GLY A 43 -10.45 14.67 7.94
C GLY A 43 -11.60 14.66 8.94
N GLU A 44 -12.85 14.63 8.47
CA GLU A 44 -14.04 14.52 9.31
C GLU A 44 -14.22 13.10 9.87
N HIS A 45 -13.96 12.07 9.06
CA HIS A 45 -14.33 10.71 9.41
C HIS A 45 -13.23 9.96 10.18
N ILE A 46 -11.95 10.14 9.87
CA ILE A 46 -10.84 9.42 10.55
C ILE A 46 -10.89 9.54 12.08
N PRO A 47 -11.13 10.72 12.69
CA PRO A 47 -11.21 10.84 14.14
C PRO A 47 -12.29 9.95 14.77
N ASN A 48 -13.37 9.67 14.04
CA ASN A 48 -14.49 8.83 14.48
C ASN A 48 -14.25 7.34 14.25
N ALA A 49 -13.49 6.97 13.21
CA ALA A 49 -13.08 5.59 12.94
C ALA A 49 -11.60 5.52 12.49
N PRO A 50 -10.65 5.50 13.45
CA PRO A 50 -9.22 5.64 13.14
C PRO A 50 -8.63 4.53 12.26
N THR A 51 -9.27 3.36 12.20
CA THR A 51 -8.86 2.27 11.32
C THR A 51 -9.09 2.56 9.83
N MET A 52 -9.93 3.55 9.49
CA MET A 52 -10.25 3.87 8.10
C MET A 52 -9.02 4.30 7.29
N ALA A 53 -8.08 5.04 7.89
CA ALA A 53 -6.86 5.45 7.20
C ALA A 53 -6.06 4.24 6.68
N ALA A 54 -5.79 3.29 7.58
CA ALA A 54 -5.09 2.05 7.25
C ALA A 54 -5.89 1.19 6.27
N SER A 55 -7.21 1.10 6.44
CA SER A 55 -8.10 0.34 5.55
C SER A 55 -8.12 0.89 4.12
N LEU A 56 -8.17 2.22 3.95
CA LEU A 56 -8.14 2.86 2.64
C LEU A 56 -6.81 2.65 1.92
N LEU A 57 -5.68 2.80 2.63
CA LEU A 57 -4.35 2.50 2.09
C LEU A 57 -4.22 1.05 1.65
N ARG A 58 -4.69 0.11 2.49
CA ARG A 58 -4.70 -1.32 2.18
C ARG A 58 -5.59 -1.61 0.98
N MET A 59 -6.78 -1.01 0.90
CA MET A 59 -7.69 -1.17 -0.23
C MET A 59 -7.05 -0.70 -1.53
N HIS A 60 -6.33 0.44 -1.51
CA HIS A 60 -5.58 0.92 -2.67
C HIS A 60 -4.45 -0.04 -3.09
N PHE A 61 -3.66 -0.54 -2.13
CA PHE A 61 -2.64 -1.57 -2.41
C PHE A 61 -3.25 -2.82 -3.06
N HIS A 62 -4.37 -3.29 -2.52
CA HIS A 62 -5.08 -4.44 -3.08
C HIS A 62 -5.63 -4.12 -4.48
N ASP A 63 -6.15 -2.92 -4.77
CA ASP A 63 -6.59 -2.57 -6.13
C ASP A 63 -5.44 -2.61 -7.15
N CYS A 64 -4.25 -2.12 -6.77
CA CYS A 64 -3.08 -2.09 -7.65
C CYS A 64 -2.48 -3.49 -7.92
N PHE A 65 -2.46 -4.38 -6.92
CA PHE A 65 -1.79 -5.68 -7.01
C PHE A 65 -2.72 -6.88 -7.19
N VAL A 66 -4.04 -6.72 -6.96
CA VAL A 66 -5.00 -7.83 -7.05
C VAL A 66 -5.71 -7.81 -8.40
N ARG A 67 -5.48 -8.86 -9.20
CA ARG A 67 -6.53 -9.41 -10.08
C ARG A 67 -7.24 -10.62 -9.48
N VAL A 68 -6.63 -11.34 -8.54
CA VAL A 68 -7.26 -12.27 -7.58
C VAL A 68 -6.29 -12.49 -6.40
N ILE A 69 -6.71 -12.25 -5.16
CA ILE A 69 -6.05 -12.77 -3.96
C ILE A 69 -7.17 -13.38 -3.10
N GLY A 70 -7.04 -14.66 -2.80
CA GLY A 70 -7.99 -15.39 -1.97
C GLY A 70 -8.05 -14.83 -0.56
N CYS A 71 -9.27 -14.66 -0.04
CA CYS A 71 -9.51 -14.42 1.38
C CYS A 71 -9.05 -15.64 2.19
N ASN A 72 -8.61 -15.38 3.44
CA ASN A 72 -8.24 -16.33 4.51
C ASN A 72 -6.72 -16.56 4.67
N ALA A 73 -5.98 -15.56 5.17
CA ALA A 73 -4.54 -15.74 5.50
C ALA A 73 -4.03 -14.93 6.71
N PHE A 74 -4.84 -14.08 7.35
CA PHE A 74 -4.33 -13.14 8.36
C PHE A 74 -4.13 -13.80 9.72
N VAL A 75 -5.13 -14.55 10.19
CA VAL A 75 -5.13 -15.12 11.55
C VAL A 75 -4.23 -16.35 11.65
N SER A 76 -4.29 -17.25 10.66
CA SER A 76 -3.53 -18.50 10.68
C SER A 76 -2.03 -18.24 10.84
N THR A 77 -1.49 -17.27 10.09
CA THR A 77 -0.06 -16.93 10.13
C THR A 77 0.40 -16.42 11.50
N GLN A 78 -0.41 -15.67 12.23
CA GLN A 78 -0.02 -15.18 13.55
C GLN A 78 0.00 -16.32 14.59
N SER A 79 -1.02 -17.18 14.54
CA SER A 79 -1.10 -18.34 15.43
C SER A 79 0.05 -19.31 15.20
N ASP A 80 0.34 -19.61 13.93
CA ASP A 80 1.44 -20.50 13.54
C ASP A 80 2.78 -19.96 14.07
N ARG A 81 3.09 -18.67 13.85
CA ARG A 81 4.33 -18.07 14.39
C ARG A 81 4.44 -18.12 15.91
N LEU A 82 3.32 -18.04 16.63
CA LEU A 82 3.34 -18.08 18.09
C LEU A 82 3.42 -19.50 18.62
N TYR A 83 2.68 -20.45 18.05
CA TYR A 83 2.41 -21.74 18.68
C TYR A 83 2.87 -22.96 17.88
N ASN A 84 3.07 -22.87 16.57
CA ASN A 84 3.35 -24.03 15.74
C ASN A 84 4.13 -23.72 14.45
N PHE A 85 5.21 -22.94 14.55
CA PHE A 85 5.87 -22.34 13.37
C PHE A 85 6.43 -23.40 12.40
N THR A 86 7.03 -24.48 12.92
CA THR A 86 7.54 -25.57 12.08
C THR A 86 6.59 -26.78 11.99
N GLY A 87 5.41 -26.70 12.60
CA GLY A 87 4.51 -27.85 12.75
C GLY A 87 4.81 -28.75 13.96
N ASN A 88 5.79 -28.40 14.80
CA ASN A 88 6.24 -29.19 15.95
C ASN A 88 5.89 -28.57 17.32
N GLY A 89 4.96 -27.60 17.36
CA GLY A 89 4.57 -26.91 18.59
C GLY A 89 5.59 -25.88 19.07
N ASP A 90 6.27 -25.20 18.15
CA ASP A 90 7.34 -24.24 18.42
C ASP A 90 6.97 -22.79 18.03
N GLN A 91 7.70 -21.83 18.61
CA GLN A 91 7.57 -20.41 18.27
C GLN A 91 8.59 -20.04 17.19
N ASP A 92 8.20 -19.16 16.27
CA ASP A 92 9.10 -18.55 15.29
C ASP A 92 10.32 -17.91 15.99
N PRO A 93 11.55 -18.39 15.70
CA PRO A 93 12.78 -17.87 16.32
C PRO A 93 13.14 -16.45 15.84
N SER A 94 12.57 -15.99 14.73
CA SER A 94 12.72 -14.62 14.24
C SER A 94 11.85 -13.62 15.01
N LEU A 95 10.94 -14.08 15.86
CA LEU A 95 10.10 -13.26 16.73
C LEU A 95 10.72 -13.13 18.13
N ASP A 96 10.77 -11.92 18.68
CA ASP A 96 11.29 -11.66 20.02
C ASP A 96 10.53 -12.48 21.08
N GLY A 97 11.24 -13.29 21.87
CA GLY A 97 10.63 -14.23 22.82
C GLY A 97 9.83 -13.56 23.93
N PHE A 98 10.28 -12.40 24.43
CA PHE A 98 9.53 -11.64 25.43
C PHE A 98 8.26 -11.04 24.83
N TYR A 99 8.35 -10.49 23.62
CA TYR A 99 7.19 -9.97 22.91
C TYR A 99 6.17 -11.08 22.61
N ALA A 100 6.61 -12.23 22.10
CA ALA A 100 5.74 -13.38 21.85
C ALA A 100 5.07 -13.89 23.13
N THR A 101 5.81 -13.99 24.24
CA THR A 101 5.24 -14.35 25.56
C THR A 101 4.16 -13.34 25.99
N ASN A 102 4.40 -12.04 25.78
CA ASN A 102 3.43 -11.00 26.09
C ASN A 102 2.16 -11.10 25.22
N LEU A 103 2.31 -11.40 23.91
CA LEU A 103 1.19 -11.63 23.00
C LEU A 103 0.35 -12.83 23.47
N LYS A 104 0.98 -13.97 23.75
CA LYS A 104 0.31 -15.17 24.27
C LYS A 104 -0.43 -14.91 25.58
N LYS A 105 0.15 -14.11 26.49
CA LYS A 105 -0.48 -13.82 27.78
C LYS A 105 -1.70 -12.90 27.67
N ASN A 106 -1.60 -11.87 26.82
CA ASN A 106 -2.50 -10.72 26.89
C ASN A 106 -3.45 -10.58 25.70
N LYS A 107 -3.15 -11.19 24.55
CA LYS A 107 -3.91 -11.03 23.31
C LYS A 107 -4.25 -12.39 22.71
N CYS A 108 -3.27 -13.10 22.19
CA CYS A 108 -3.43 -14.36 21.47
C CYS A 108 -3.33 -15.53 22.44
N ARG A 109 -4.28 -15.67 23.38
CA ARG A 109 -4.18 -16.66 24.47
C ARG A 109 -4.31 -18.10 23.99
N ASP A 110 -5.15 -18.29 22.99
CA ASP A 110 -5.42 -19.57 22.36
C ASP A 110 -4.93 -19.54 20.91
N ALA A 111 -4.40 -20.67 20.43
CA ALA A 111 -3.99 -20.83 19.05
C ALA A 111 -5.18 -20.82 18.07
N THR A 112 -6.41 -21.03 18.56
CA THR A 112 -7.62 -20.98 17.73
C THR A 112 -8.34 -19.63 17.79
N ASP A 113 -7.78 -18.62 18.45
CA ASP A 113 -8.41 -17.30 18.54
C ASP A 113 -8.26 -16.53 17.22
N GLU A 114 -9.35 -16.48 16.47
CA GLU A 114 -9.42 -15.76 15.19
C GLU A 114 -9.98 -14.34 15.29
N THR A 115 -10.33 -13.90 16.50
CA THR A 115 -11.14 -12.70 16.71
C THR A 115 -10.38 -11.57 17.38
N THR A 116 -9.36 -11.88 18.18
CA THR A 116 -8.59 -10.87 18.89
C THR A 116 -7.77 -10.02 17.93
N LEU A 117 -8.03 -8.71 17.97
CA LEU A 117 -7.25 -7.74 17.21
C LEU A 117 -5.91 -7.45 17.90
N VAL A 118 -4.85 -7.49 17.10
CA VAL A 118 -3.49 -7.15 17.51
C VAL A 118 -3.00 -5.96 16.69
N GLU A 119 -2.37 -5.00 17.37
CA GLU A 119 -1.78 -3.83 16.74
C GLU A 119 -0.56 -4.24 15.91
N MET A 120 -0.54 -3.88 14.63
CA MET A 120 0.60 -4.15 13.72
C MET A 120 1.83 -3.30 14.04
N ASP A 121 1.63 -2.14 14.70
CA ASP A 121 2.70 -1.25 15.15
C ASP A 121 2.49 -0.85 16.63
N PRO A 122 2.87 -1.73 17.58
CA PRO A 122 2.64 -1.48 19.00
C PRO A 122 3.32 -0.19 19.47
N GLY A 123 2.54 0.71 20.07
CA GLY A 123 2.99 2.02 20.57
C GLY A 123 2.73 3.20 19.62
N SER A 124 2.57 2.95 18.32
CA SER A 124 2.30 3.96 17.28
C SER A 124 1.17 3.55 16.33
N PHE A 125 0.32 2.60 16.72
CA PHE A 125 -0.75 2.03 15.89
C PHE A 125 -1.80 3.03 15.35
N ARG A 126 -1.82 4.28 15.84
CA ARG A 126 -2.70 5.36 15.38
C ARG A 126 -1.99 6.44 14.59
N THR A 127 -0.67 6.37 14.48
CA THR A 127 0.17 7.35 13.80
C THR A 127 0.85 6.69 12.60
N PHE A 128 1.23 7.51 11.62
CA PHE A 128 1.98 7.05 10.46
C PHE A 128 3.40 7.57 10.56
N ASP A 129 4.31 6.72 11.02
CA ASP A 129 5.68 7.08 11.32
C ASP A 129 6.63 5.87 11.18
N VAL A 130 7.91 6.11 11.49
CA VAL A 130 8.97 5.09 11.34
C VAL A 130 9.03 4.12 12.54
N GLY A 131 8.10 4.20 13.49
CA GLY A 131 7.92 3.28 14.62
C GLY A 131 7.78 1.82 14.19
N TYR A 132 7.05 1.57 13.10
CA TYR A 132 6.98 0.27 12.44
C TYR A 132 8.36 -0.35 12.22
N TYR A 133 9.28 0.38 11.58
CA TYR A 133 10.62 -0.12 11.29
C TYR A 133 11.47 -0.31 12.56
N ARG A 134 11.24 0.49 13.61
CA ARG A 134 11.88 0.27 14.92
C ARG A 134 11.39 -1.03 15.55
N ASN A 135 10.12 -1.39 15.40
CA ASN A 135 9.56 -2.64 15.86
C ASN A 135 10.08 -3.83 15.04
N VAL A 136 10.20 -3.70 13.71
CA VAL A 136 10.82 -4.71 12.84
C VAL A 136 12.26 -5.01 13.28
N LEU A 137 13.10 -3.98 13.49
CA LEU A 137 14.49 -4.16 13.94
C LEU A 137 14.60 -4.83 15.32
N LYS A 138 13.57 -4.68 16.18
CA LYS A 138 13.48 -5.34 17.48
C LYS A 138 12.90 -6.75 17.41
N ARG A 139 12.65 -7.30 16.21
CA ARG A 139 11.95 -8.58 15.99
C ARG A 139 10.53 -8.60 16.58
N ARG A 140 9.82 -7.48 16.46
CA ARG A 140 8.44 -7.30 16.95
C ARG A 140 7.44 -7.05 15.83
N GLY A 141 7.81 -7.38 14.59
CA GLY A 141 6.88 -7.41 13.46
C GLY A 141 5.91 -8.58 13.59
N LEU A 142 4.65 -8.35 13.27
CA LEU A 142 3.56 -9.31 13.49
C LEU A 142 3.55 -10.42 12.43
N PHE A 143 3.87 -10.07 11.18
CA PHE A 143 3.90 -11.02 10.06
C PHE A 143 5.31 -11.51 9.78
N GLU A 144 5.41 -12.73 9.23
CA GLU A 144 6.68 -13.27 8.73
C GLU A 144 7.28 -12.37 7.65
N SER A 145 6.43 -11.77 6.80
CA SER A 145 6.84 -10.81 5.78
C SER A 145 7.54 -9.58 6.36
N ASP A 146 7.17 -9.16 7.58
CA ASP A 146 7.85 -8.06 8.26
C ASP A 146 9.23 -8.50 8.77
N ALA A 147 9.32 -9.71 9.33
CA ALA A 147 10.60 -10.27 9.79
C ALA A 147 11.57 -10.46 8.62
N ALA A 148 11.06 -10.87 7.45
CA ALA A 148 11.81 -11.06 6.22
C ALA A 148 12.58 -9.80 5.78
N LEU A 149 12.09 -8.60 6.10
CA LEU A 149 12.78 -7.33 5.78
C LEU A 149 14.18 -7.20 6.38
N THR A 150 14.49 -8.00 7.40
CA THR A 150 15.80 -7.97 8.09
C THR A 150 16.71 -9.15 7.73
N THR A 151 16.25 -10.04 6.84
CA THR A 151 17.01 -11.23 6.41
C THR A 151 18.08 -10.87 5.37
N ASP A 152 17.77 -9.92 4.47
CA ASP A 152 18.74 -9.36 3.55
C ASP A 152 19.57 -8.25 4.23
N ALA A 153 20.89 -8.33 4.09
CA ALA A 153 21.81 -7.42 4.75
C ALA A 153 21.68 -5.97 4.24
N ALA A 154 21.43 -5.79 2.95
CA ALA A 154 21.31 -4.46 2.34
C ALA A 154 19.98 -3.80 2.73
N ALA A 155 18.87 -4.53 2.68
CA ALA A 155 17.57 -4.07 3.15
C ALA A 155 17.60 -3.69 4.62
N LYS A 156 18.21 -4.53 5.47
CA LYS A 156 18.39 -4.23 6.89
C LYS A 156 19.20 -2.95 7.10
N ALA A 157 20.30 -2.76 6.37
CA ALA A 157 21.11 -1.54 6.45
C ALA A 157 20.31 -0.30 6.02
N ALA A 158 19.50 -0.41 4.97
CA ALA A 158 18.62 0.67 4.52
C ALA A 158 17.57 1.04 5.60
N ILE A 159 16.98 0.04 6.28
CA ILE A 159 16.03 0.26 7.37
C ILE A 159 16.70 0.95 8.56
N VAL A 160 17.91 0.53 8.95
CA VAL A 160 18.67 1.19 10.02
C VAL A 160 18.91 2.66 9.67
N ASN A 161 19.42 2.94 8.46
CA ASN A 161 19.65 4.31 8.01
C ASN A 161 18.35 5.14 7.98
N LEU A 162 17.24 4.54 7.57
CA LEU A 162 15.93 5.20 7.53
C LEU A 162 15.44 5.59 8.93
N VAL A 163 15.61 4.70 9.91
CA VAL A 163 15.20 4.91 11.31
C VAL A 163 15.99 6.03 11.98
N ASP A 164 17.27 6.18 11.61
CA ASP A 164 18.18 7.22 12.12
C ASP A 164 18.09 8.55 11.36
N SER A 165 17.38 8.56 10.23
CA SER A 165 17.18 9.76 9.42
C SER A 165 16.03 10.63 9.95
N PRO A 166 15.97 11.93 9.54
CA PRO A 166 14.81 12.77 9.83
C PRO A 166 13.51 12.13 9.31
N PRO A 167 12.37 12.27 10.02
CA PRO A 167 11.10 11.64 9.64
C PRO A 167 10.66 11.92 8.20
N GLN A 168 11.02 13.08 7.66
CA GLN A 168 10.71 13.49 6.28
C GLN A 168 11.27 12.53 5.24
N THR A 169 12.39 11.86 5.53
CA THR A 169 13.02 10.87 4.64
C THR A 169 12.08 9.68 4.42
N PHE A 170 11.44 9.21 5.50
CA PHE A 170 10.43 8.16 5.43
C PHE A 170 9.21 8.62 4.62
N PHE A 171 8.66 9.80 4.92
CA PHE A 171 7.49 10.29 4.19
C PHE A 171 7.76 10.53 2.70
N ALA A 172 8.94 11.05 2.34
CA ALA A 172 9.34 11.24 0.95
C ALA A 172 9.48 9.89 0.22
N GLY A 173 10.17 8.92 0.84
CA GLY A 173 10.30 7.57 0.28
C GLY A 173 8.96 6.86 0.12
N PHE A 174 8.08 7.00 1.12
CA PHE A 174 6.73 6.46 1.08
C PHE A 174 5.89 7.10 -0.02
N ALA A 175 5.89 8.43 -0.14
CA ALA A 175 5.14 9.15 -1.18
C ALA A 175 5.56 8.71 -2.59
N MET A 176 6.87 8.66 -2.87
CA MET A 176 7.38 8.18 -4.16
C MET A 176 6.96 6.72 -4.45
N SER A 177 6.94 5.88 -3.43
CA SER A 177 6.51 4.48 -3.56
C SER A 177 5.02 4.37 -3.86
N MET A 178 4.19 5.21 -3.24
CA MET A 178 2.74 5.27 -3.45
C MET A 178 2.39 5.78 -4.85
N GLU A 179 3.09 6.81 -5.36
CA GLU A 179 2.93 7.27 -6.75
C GLU A 179 3.27 6.17 -7.75
N LYS A 180 4.40 5.47 -7.53
CA LYS A 180 4.82 4.36 -8.39
C LYS A 180 3.79 3.23 -8.36
N MET A 181 3.29 2.87 -7.19
CA MET A 181 2.26 1.84 -7.03
C MET A 181 0.95 2.23 -7.73
N GLY A 182 0.49 3.47 -7.55
CA GLY A 182 -0.74 3.98 -8.16
C GLY A 182 -0.70 4.03 -9.70
N SER A 183 0.50 3.99 -10.30
CA SER A 183 0.69 3.94 -11.75
C SER A 183 0.60 2.53 -12.36
N ILE A 184 0.49 1.48 -11.56
CA ILE A 184 0.47 0.09 -12.05
C ILE A 184 -0.83 -0.19 -12.81
N GLY A 185 -0.70 -0.57 -14.08
CA GLY A 185 -1.82 -1.13 -14.87
C GLY A 185 -2.99 -0.17 -15.11
N VAL A 186 -2.75 1.14 -15.01
CA VAL A 186 -3.81 2.15 -15.13
C VAL A 186 -4.45 2.16 -16.51
N LYS A 187 -5.76 2.43 -16.54
CA LYS A 187 -6.53 2.61 -17.77
C LYS A 187 -6.64 4.11 -18.04
N THR A 188 -6.23 4.52 -19.23
CA THR A 188 -6.23 5.93 -19.64
C THR A 188 -6.94 6.12 -20.99
N GLY A 189 -7.25 7.36 -21.34
CA GLY A 189 -7.98 7.69 -22.56
C GLY A 189 -9.40 7.10 -22.55
N SER A 190 -9.75 6.35 -23.59
CA SER A 190 -11.05 5.70 -23.74
C SER A 190 -11.10 4.28 -23.15
N SER A 191 -10.07 3.84 -22.43
CA SER A 191 -10.04 2.50 -21.83
C SER A 191 -10.82 2.48 -20.52
N GLY A 192 -11.85 1.64 -20.43
CA GLY A 192 -12.69 1.55 -19.22
C GLY A 192 -13.81 2.58 -19.17
N GLU A 193 -14.25 2.95 -17.97
CA GLU A 193 -15.34 3.90 -17.74
C GLU A 193 -15.16 4.67 -16.43
N ILE A 194 -15.83 5.81 -16.31
CA ILE A 194 -16.00 6.53 -15.04
C ILE A 194 -17.31 6.03 -14.40
N ARG A 195 -17.21 5.33 -13.27
CA ARG A 195 -18.38 4.77 -12.57
C ARG A 195 -19.15 5.86 -11.83
N ARG A 196 -20.48 5.81 -11.92
CA ARG A 196 -21.38 6.66 -11.09
C ARG A 196 -21.54 6.11 -9.68
N ASN A 197 -21.39 4.80 -9.51
CA ASN A 197 -21.39 4.12 -8.23
C ASN A 197 -20.23 3.12 -8.23
N CYS A 198 -19.31 3.24 -7.28
CA CYS A 198 -18.10 2.41 -7.23
C CYS A 198 -18.37 0.91 -7.14
N GLY A 199 -19.51 0.51 -6.57
CA GLY A 199 -19.89 -0.89 -6.33
C GLY A 199 -20.54 -1.62 -7.51
N VAL A 200 -20.83 -0.94 -8.63
CA VAL A 200 -21.50 -1.53 -9.80
C VAL A 200 -20.93 -1.00 -11.12
N ILE A 201 -21.04 -1.82 -12.18
CA ILE A 201 -20.72 -1.40 -13.56
C ILE A 201 -21.87 -0.52 -14.07
N ASN A 202 -21.58 0.52 -14.84
CA ASN A 202 -22.66 1.32 -15.42
C ASN A 202 -23.46 0.49 -16.43
N SER A 203 -24.79 0.62 -16.39
CA SER A 203 -25.74 0.14 -17.39
C SER A 203 -26.28 1.28 -18.23
#